data_AF-F7V3A0-F1
#
_entry.id   AF-F7V3A0-F1
#
_cell.length_a   1.000
_cell.length_b   1.000
_cell.length_c   1.000
_cell.angle_alpha   90.00
_cell.angle_beta   90.00
_cell.angle_gamma   90.00
#
_symmetry.space_group_name_H-M   'P 1'
#
loop_
_entity.id
_entity.type
_entity.pdbx_description
1 polymer ?
#
loop_
_entity_poly.entity_id
_entity_poly.type
_entity_poly.pdbx_seq_one_letter_code
_entity_poly.pdbx_strand_id
1 'polypeptide(L)'
;MTLETERLILRRWEESDAEDLYKYASNPDVGPIAGWAVHASVDNRREIIKRVLSAPETYAVVLKEIGHPVGSIGLMLGKASNIGIPDTEGEIGYWIGVTYWGQALSRRQFVR
;
A
#
# COMPACT_ATOMS: atom_id res chain seq x y z
N MET A 1 6.23 -3.20 14.32
CA MET A 1 5.48 -2.01 14.74
C MET A 1 4.10 -2.10 14.13
N THR A 2 3.07 -1.78 14.89
CA THR A 2 1.67 -1.76 14.45
C THR A 2 1.08 -0.43 14.90
N LEU A 3 0.43 0.29 13.99
CA LEU A 3 -0.28 1.54 14.30
C LEU A 3 -1.78 1.29 14.16
N GLU A 4 -2.55 1.81 15.10
CA GLU A 4 -3.99 1.60 15.11
C GLU A 4 -4.74 2.92 15.16
N THR A 5 -5.84 2.98 14.41
CA THR A 5 -6.84 4.03 14.51
C THR A 5 -8.17 3.40 14.93
N GLU A 6 -9.23 4.21 14.96
CA GLU A 6 -10.59 3.73 15.22
C GLU A 6 -11.02 2.65 14.20
N ARG A 7 -10.65 2.81 12.92
CA ARG A 7 -11.12 1.94 11.82
C ARG A 7 -10.04 1.11 11.16
N LEU A 8 -8.77 1.49 11.30
CA LEU A 8 -7.66 0.91 10.56
C LEU A 8 -6.57 0.35 11.47
N ILE A 9 -5.87 -0.65 10.95
CA ILE A 9 -4.61 -1.16 11.48
C ILE A 9 -3.58 -1.02 10.36
N LEU A 10 -2.45 -0.36 10.66
CA LEU A 10 -1.27 -0.37 9.81
C LEU A 10 -0.28 -1.36 10.40
N ARG A 11 -0.07 -2.47 9.70
CA ARG A 11 0.87 -3.53 10.11
C ARG A 11 1.79 -3.91 8.97
N ARG A 12 2.87 -4.62 9.29
CA ARG A 12 3.71 -5.23 8.25
C ARG A 12 2.87 -6.16 7.38
N TRP A 13 3.22 -6.25 6.12
CA TRP A 13 2.66 -7.22 5.19
C TRP A 13 3.07 -8.63 5.60
N GLU A 14 2.14 -9.57 5.41
CA GLU A 14 2.33 -11.00 5.64
C GLU A 14 2.10 -11.76 4.34
N GLU A 15 2.74 -12.92 4.16
CA GLU A 15 2.57 -13.70 2.92
C GLU A 15 1.12 -14.16 2.68
N SER A 16 0.33 -14.28 3.75
CA SER A 16 -1.11 -14.55 3.75
C SER A 16 -1.92 -13.43 3.08
N ASP A 17 -1.40 -12.21 3.03
CA ASP A 17 -2.08 -11.05 2.42
C ASP A 17 -2.03 -11.06 0.88
N ALA A 18 -1.34 -12.04 0.27
CA ALA A 18 -1.11 -12.07 -1.18
C ALA A 18 -2.40 -12.09 -2.01
N GLU A 19 -3.47 -12.70 -1.50
CA GLU A 19 -4.77 -12.73 -2.18
C GLU A 19 -5.47 -11.37 -2.15
N ASP A 20 -5.50 -10.72 -0.98
CA ASP A 20 -6.07 -9.38 -0.82
C ASP A 20 -5.27 -8.33 -1.60
N LEU A 21 -3.95 -8.42 -1.56
CA LEU A 21 -3.07 -7.58 -2.36
C LEU A 21 -3.46 -7.66 -3.84
N TYR A 22 -3.55 -8.87 -4.39
CA TYR A 22 -3.92 -9.02 -5.79
C TYR A 22 -5.32 -8.51 -6.10
N LYS A 23 -6.30 -8.85 -5.27
CA LYS A 23 -7.69 -8.46 -5.47
C LYS A 23 -7.85 -6.97 -5.73
N TYR A 24 -7.09 -6.14 -5.02
CA TYR A 24 -7.18 -4.68 -5.15
C TYR A 24 -6.12 -4.10 -6.08
N ALA A 25 -4.88 -4.61 -6.07
CA ALA A 25 -3.78 -4.12 -6.88
C ALA A 25 -3.85 -4.58 -8.36
N SER A 26 -4.68 -5.57 -8.70
CA SER A 26 -4.93 -5.93 -10.10
C SER A 26 -5.90 -4.98 -10.80
N ASN A 27 -6.55 -4.06 -10.06
CA ASN A 27 -7.46 -3.10 -10.66
C ASN A 27 -6.67 -2.04 -11.46
N PRO A 28 -7.02 -1.79 -12.73
CA PRO A 28 -6.30 -0.85 -13.59
C PRO A 28 -6.32 0.60 -13.10
N ASP A 29 -7.25 0.96 -12.21
CA ASP A 29 -7.32 2.32 -11.64
C ASP A 29 -6.37 2.49 -10.43
N VAL A 30 -5.68 1.45 -9.97
CA VAL A 30 -4.80 1.50 -8.78
C VAL A 30 -3.33 1.64 -9.16
N GLY A 31 -2.79 0.68 -9.89
CA GLY A 31 -1.33 0.62 -10.16
C GLY A 31 -0.79 1.80 -10.97
N PRO A 32 -1.37 2.12 -12.14
CA PRO A 32 -0.88 3.20 -13.01
C PRO A 32 -0.81 4.56 -12.31
N ILE A 33 -1.74 4.86 -11.40
CA ILE A 33 -1.75 6.11 -10.64
C ILE A 33 -0.64 6.15 -9.57
N ALA A 34 -0.24 4.99 -9.04
CA ALA A 34 0.92 4.86 -8.15
C ALA A 34 2.26 4.71 -8.90
N GLY A 35 2.28 4.84 -10.23
CA GLY A 35 3.51 4.80 -11.01
C GLY A 35 4.05 3.40 -11.29
N TRP A 36 3.26 2.34 -11.11
CA TRP A 36 3.64 0.97 -11.47
C TRP A 36 2.64 0.32 -12.43
N ALA A 37 3.14 -0.54 -13.32
CA ALA A 37 2.31 -1.23 -14.32
C ALA A 37 1.36 -2.23 -13.66
N VAL A 38 0.11 -2.33 -14.15
CA VAL A 38 -0.90 -3.27 -13.64
C VAL A 38 -0.31 -4.67 -13.51
N HIS A 39 -0.44 -5.29 -12.33
CA HIS A 39 0.11 -6.62 -12.07
C HIS A 39 -0.55 -7.67 -12.98
N ALA A 40 0.17 -8.11 -14.01
CA ALA A 40 -0.35 -8.97 -15.07
C ALA A 40 -0.40 -10.48 -14.73
N SER A 41 0.23 -10.94 -13.64
CA SER A 41 0.31 -12.37 -13.32
C SER A 41 0.19 -12.70 -11.82
N VAL A 42 -0.42 -13.85 -11.55
CA VAL A 42 -0.74 -14.41 -10.23
C VAL A 42 0.51 -14.85 -9.47
N ASP A 43 1.51 -15.38 -10.18
CA ASP A 43 2.66 -16.05 -9.57
C ASP A 43 3.65 -15.12 -8.86
N ASN A 44 3.52 -13.80 -9.03
CA ASN A 44 4.50 -12.82 -8.53
C ASN A 44 4.13 -12.17 -7.18
N ARG A 45 3.01 -12.54 -6.55
CA ARG A 45 2.44 -11.75 -5.41
C ARG A 45 3.18 -11.92 -4.10
N ARG A 46 3.47 -13.17 -3.72
CA ARG A 46 4.28 -13.45 -2.52
C ARG A 46 5.68 -12.85 -2.66
N GLU A 47 6.21 -12.88 -3.88
CA GLU A 47 7.49 -12.25 -4.19
C GLU A 47 7.42 -10.72 -4.08
N ILE A 48 6.35 -10.08 -4.57
CA ILE A 48 6.11 -8.63 -4.37
C ILE A 48 6.06 -8.29 -2.88
N ILE A 49 5.36 -9.09 -2.06
CA ILE A 49 5.34 -8.88 -0.61
C ILE A 49 6.76 -8.95 -0.04
N LYS A 50 7.54 -9.98 -0.38
CA LYS A 50 8.90 -10.18 0.12
C LYS A 50 9.90 -9.13 -0.35
N ARG A 51 9.80 -8.70 -1.61
CA ARG A 51 10.83 -7.86 -2.25
C ARG A 51 10.51 -6.37 -2.22
N VAL A 52 9.22 -6.01 -2.27
CA VAL A 52 8.77 -4.62 -2.39
C VAL A 52 8.10 -4.17 -1.11
N LEU A 53 7.07 -4.89 -0.66
CA LEU A 53 6.24 -4.43 0.48
C LEU A 53 6.85 -4.74 1.85
N SER A 54 7.96 -5.48 1.88
CA SER A 54 8.79 -5.69 3.07
C SER A 54 9.80 -4.56 3.32
N ALA A 55 9.81 -3.54 2.46
CA ALA A 55 10.65 -2.36 2.66
C ALA A 55 10.34 -1.70 4.02
N PRO A 56 11.35 -1.12 4.70
CA PRO A 56 11.14 -0.34 5.91
C PRO A 56 10.03 0.69 5.72
N GLU A 57 9.23 0.89 6.76
CA GLU A 57 8.10 1.83 6.75
C GLU A 57 7.05 1.62 5.64
N THR A 58 6.93 0.39 5.11
CA THR A 58 5.82 -0.03 4.24
C THR A 58 4.86 -0.94 4.99
N TYR A 59 3.58 -0.58 4.98
CA TYR A 59 2.53 -1.19 5.80
C TYR A 59 1.30 -1.56 4.98
N ALA A 60 0.69 -2.68 5.32
CA ALA A 60 -0.65 -3.04 4.90
C ALA A 60 -1.65 -2.17 5.65
N VAL A 61 -2.58 -1.57 4.92
CA VAL A 61 -3.73 -0.85 5.49
C VAL A 61 -4.85 -1.87 5.68
N VAL A 62 -5.09 -2.30 6.90
CA VAL A 62 -6.10 -3.31 7.24
C VAL A 62 -7.35 -2.62 7.79
N LEU A 63 -8.51 -2.95 7.22
CA LEU A 63 -9.80 -2.44 7.70
C LEU A 63 -10.32 -3.33 8.83
N LYS A 64 -10.47 -2.79 10.05
CA LYS A 64 -10.83 -3.56 11.26
C LYS A 64 -12.13 -4.36 11.12
N GLU A 65 -13.10 -3.81 10.39
CA GLU A 65 -14.41 -4.43 10.16
C GLU A 65 -14.32 -5.80 9.47
N ILE A 66 -13.37 -5.94 8.53
CA ILE A 66 -13.19 -7.18 7.76
C ILE A 66 -11.92 -7.95 8.16
N GLY A 67 -10.97 -7.31 8.85
CA GLY A 67 -9.72 -7.92 9.26
C GLY A 67 -8.70 -8.16 8.13
N HIS A 68 -9.00 -7.69 6.92
CA HIS A 68 -8.20 -7.89 5.72
C HIS A 68 -7.54 -6.58 5.21
N PRO A 69 -6.36 -6.67 4.57
CA PRO A 69 -5.76 -5.56 3.87
C PRO A 69 -6.68 -5.01 2.78
N VAL A 70 -6.79 -3.68 2.72
CA VAL A 70 -7.53 -2.94 1.70
C VAL A 70 -6.64 -1.97 0.93
N GLY A 71 -5.34 -1.93 1.25
CA GLY A 71 -4.41 -0.97 0.67
C GLY A 71 -2.99 -1.10 1.22
N SER A 72 -2.13 -0.19 0.78
CA SER A 72 -0.77 -0.03 1.28
C SER A 72 -0.49 1.43 1.59
N ILE A 73 0.35 1.67 2.59
CA ILE A 73 0.98 2.96 2.85
C ILE A 73 2.48 2.76 3.05
N GLY A 74 3.29 3.63 2.45
CA GLY A 74 4.74 3.64 2.55
C GLY A 74 5.24 5.03 2.89
N LEU A 75 6.23 5.11 3.78
CA LEU A 75 6.96 6.34 4.08
C LEU A 75 8.41 6.17 3.61
N MET A 76 8.84 7.03 2.70
CA MET A 76 10.20 7.04 2.18
C MET A 76 10.93 8.29 2.68
N LEU A 77 11.98 8.11 3.48
CA LEU A 77 12.75 9.22 4.06
C LEU A 77 14.01 9.50 3.23
N GLY A 78 14.29 10.78 2.97
CA GLY A 78 15.52 11.22 2.32
C GLY A 78 15.83 10.46 1.02
N LYS A 79 17.00 9.82 0.98
CA LYS A 79 17.50 9.05 -0.18
C LYS A 79 16.62 7.87 -0.61
N ALA A 80 15.69 7.40 0.24
CA ALA A 80 14.74 6.36 -0.15
C ALA A 80 13.57 6.90 -1.00
N SER A 81 13.37 8.22 -1.03
CA SER A 81 12.33 8.87 -1.82
C SER A 81 12.63 8.80 -3.31
N ASN A 82 11.56 8.69 -4.10
CA ASN A 82 11.63 8.70 -5.56
C ASN A 82 11.66 10.11 -6.16
N ILE A 83 11.45 11.15 -5.35
CA ILE A 83 11.40 12.55 -5.79
C ILE A 83 12.60 13.40 -5.32
N GLY A 84 13.58 12.79 -4.64
CA GLY A 84 14.85 13.42 -4.33
C GLY A 84 14.80 14.48 -3.23
N ILE A 85 14.16 14.17 -2.11
CA ILE A 85 14.07 15.04 -0.91
C ILE A 85 15.27 14.90 0.03
N PRO A 86 15.59 15.91 0.86
CA PRO A 86 16.63 15.82 1.89
C PRO A 86 16.28 14.81 2.99
N ASP A 87 17.28 14.34 3.75
CA ASP A 87 17.11 13.36 4.84
C ASP A 87 16.23 13.84 6.01
N THR A 88 15.88 15.14 6.03
CA THR A 88 14.94 15.75 6.98
C THR A 88 13.48 15.71 6.53
N GLU A 89 13.21 15.23 5.32
CA GLU A 89 11.88 15.17 4.72
C GLU A 89 11.48 13.73 4.39
N GLY A 90 10.17 13.51 4.25
CA GLY A 90 9.59 12.22 3.91
C GLY A 90 8.56 12.34 2.80
N GLU A 91 8.57 11.38 1.88
CA GLU A 91 7.55 11.14 0.86
C GLU A 91 6.57 10.09 1.38
N ILE A 92 5.27 10.31 1.19
CA ILE A 92 4.24 9.33 1.56
C ILE A 92 3.54 8.86 0.29
N GLY A 93 3.69 7.57 0.01
CA GLY A 93 2.94 6.88 -1.04
C GLY A 93 1.85 6.01 -0.42
N TYR A 94 0.62 6.10 -0.92
CA TYR A 94 -0.41 5.14 -0.54
C TYR A 94 -1.33 4.77 -1.68
N TRP A 95 -1.95 3.60 -1.57
CA TRP A 95 -3.06 3.19 -2.43
C TRP A 95 -4.09 2.41 -1.61
N ILE A 96 -5.35 2.54 -2.02
CA ILE A 96 -6.49 1.86 -1.42
C ILE A 96 -7.26 1.19 -2.56
N GLY A 97 -7.81 0.00 -2.35
CA GLY A 97 -8.65 -0.68 -3.32
C GLY A 97 -9.87 0.17 -3.70
N VAL A 98 -10.19 0.21 -4.99
CA VAL A 98 -11.25 1.06 -5.57
C VAL A 98 -12.59 0.91 -4.87
N THR A 99 -12.92 -0.31 -4.42
CA THR A 99 -14.14 -0.61 -3.65
C THR A 99 -14.31 0.30 -2.44
N TYR A 100 -13.23 0.76 -1.81
CA TYR A 100 -13.24 1.55 -0.58
C TYR A 100 -13.08 3.06 -0.82
N TRP A 101 -13.03 3.51 -2.06
CA TRP A 101 -12.96 4.93 -2.38
C TRP A 101 -14.27 5.64 -2.04
N GLY A 102 -14.17 6.87 -1.54
CA GLY A 102 -15.35 7.68 -1.16
C GLY A 102 -16.04 7.25 0.14
N GLN A 103 -15.60 6.17 0.79
CA GLN A 103 -16.18 5.65 2.05
C GLN A 103 -15.45 6.15 3.31
N ALA A 104 -14.98 7.40 3.28
CA ALA A 104 -14.17 8.04 4.32
C ALA A 104 -12.79 7.36 4.61
N LEU A 105 -12.29 6.53 3.68
CA LEU A 105 -10.94 5.94 3.74
C LEU A 105 -9.95 6.70 2.85
N SER A 106 -10.34 7.00 1.61
CA SER A 106 -9.70 8.00 0.78
C SER A 106 -10.67 8.45 -0.31
N ARG A 107 -10.61 9.72 -0.71
CA ARG A 107 -11.41 10.25 -1.83
C ARG A 107 -10.70 10.11 -3.18
N ARG A 108 -9.37 9.99 -3.15
CA ARG A 108 -8.43 9.72 -4.27
C ARG A 108 -7.13 9.09 -3.72
N GLN A 109 -6.41 8.38 -4.59
CA GLN A 109 -5.02 7.96 -4.40
C GLN A 109 -4.09 9.18 -4.39
N PHE A 110 -3.03 9.16 -3.58
CA PHE A 110 -2.07 10.25 -3.46
C PHE A 110 -0.66 9.67 -3.45
N VAL A 111 0.18 10.19 -4.35
CA VAL A 111 1.63 9.99 -4.35
C VAL A 111 2.22 11.39 -4.41
N ARG A 112 2.87 11.84 -3.33
CA ARG A 112 3.61 13.10 -3.29
C ARG A 112 4.72 13.05 -2.25
#